data_AF-A0A4Q2DYS3-F1
#
_entry.id   AF-A0A4Q2DYS3-F1
#
_cell.length_a   1.000
_cell.length_b   1.000
_cell.length_c   1.000
_cell.angle_alpha   90.00
_cell.angle_beta   90.00
_cell.angle_gamma   90.00
#
_symmetry.space_group_name_H-M   'P 1'
#
loop_
_entity.id
_entity.type
_entity.pdbx_description
1 polymer ?
#
loop_
_entity_poly.entity_id
_entity_poly.type
_entity_poly.pdbx_seq_one_letter_code
_entity_poly.pdbx_strand_id
1 'polypeptide(L)'
;MYYFDQLIDHKNPSLGTFKQRYFHTWEYYKPGEVAISSVAGGQPNLSEGGPIILSTPGEVPFDFFFSYLTNATIMGTIAQETNGATIILEHRFYGESNPYPDLSIESFRVHTIQQAIEDLEYFANNVVLAMPGGDQVAPHQVPWIYAGGSYAGALASWTMVSKPGLFHAAYSSSGVVQAIVDFWEYFEPIRENMPKNCSSDVQTVLNHLDKVFSAGNTTAIQEVQKTFGLQALKNPIDFLSALRNNLWDWQRLQPNTGSLSIFHRFCDQIEMKSGVPGPEEGWGLDHALVAWGKFWRREYYPYPVNNNARSWFWIV
;
A
#
# COMPACT_ATOMS: atom_id res chain seq x y z
N MET A 1 17.45 7.22 12.90
CA MET A 1 16.24 6.50 13.36
C MET A 1 15.86 7.05 14.70
N TYR A 2 14.58 7.32 14.93
CA TYR A 2 14.06 7.84 16.18
C TYR A 2 12.93 6.96 16.69
N TYR A 3 12.63 7.09 17.97
CA TYR A 3 11.55 6.38 18.64
C TYR A 3 10.66 7.37 19.38
N PHE A 4 9.37 7.12 19.33
CA PHE A 4 8.35 7.87 20.04
C PHE A 4 7.58 6.91 20.96
N ASP A 5 7.31 7.35 22.18
CA ASP A 5 6.49 6.60 23.14
C ASP A 5 5.02 6.77 22.80
N GLN A 6 4.49 5.84 22.01
CA GLN A 6 3.10 5.83 21.56
C GLN A 6 2.22 5.04 22.52
N LEU A 7 0.95 5.44 22.72
CA LEU A 7 0.01 4.71 23.56
C LEU A 7 -0.33 3.34 22.95
N ILE A 8 -0.31 2.29 23.77
CA ILE A 8 -0.74 0.95 23.36
C ILE A 8 -2.23 0.96 22.95
N ASP A 9 -3.05 1.58 23.80
CA ASP A 9 -4.48 1.77 23.58
C ASP A 9 -4.86 3.21 23.94
N HIS A 10 -5.26 3.99 22.94
CA HIS A 10 -5.72 5.37 23.13
C HIS A 10 -6.98 5.49 24.00
N LYS A 11 -7.78 4.42 24.10
CA LYS A 11 -8.95 4.35 24.99
C LYS A 11 -8.59 3.94 26.42
N ASN A 12 -7.40 3.38 26.63
CA ASN A 12 -6.91 2.99 27.95
C ASN A 12 -5.42 3.31 28.13
N PRO A 13 -5.05 4.60 28.32
CA PRO A 13 -3.67 5.03 28.46
C PRO A 13 -2.92 4.40 29.64
N SER A 14 -3.64 3.83 30.63
CA SER A 14 -3.02 3.14 31.77
C SER A 14 -2.26 1.87 31.40
N LEU A 15 -2.50 1.32 30.19
CA LEU A 15 -1.74 0.19 29.65
C LEU A 15 -0.30 0.56 29.30
N GLY A 16 0.03 1.86 29.25
CA GLY A 16 1.36 2.34 28.95
C GLY A 16 1.60 2.52 27.46
N THR A 17 2.88 2.50 27.10
CA THR A 17 3.36 2.90 25.77
C THR A 17 4.17 1.80 25.12
N PHE A 18 4.26 1.87 23.79
CA PHE A 18 5.20 1.11 22.97
C PHE A 18 6.08 2.06 22.15
N LYS A 19 7.22 1.54 21.68
CA LYS A 19 8.14 2.32 20.86
C LYS A 19 7.67 2.32 19.40
N GLN A 20 7.10 3.42 18.95
CA GLN A 20 6.80 3.65 17.54
C GLN A 20 8.02 4.27 16.85
N ARG A 21 8.44 3.68 15.73
CA ARG A 21 9.61 4.12 14.96
C ARG A 21 9.23 5.25 14.00
N TYR A 22 10.12 6.22 13.86
CA TYR A 22 10.02 7.23 12.80
C TYR A 22 11.41 7.66 12.27
N PHE A 23 11.43 8.07 11.01
CA PHE A 23 12.51 8.86 10.44
C PHE A 23 12.04 10.28 10.23
N HIS A 24 12.94 11.24 10.40
CA HIS A 24 12.68 12.60 9.97
C HIS A 24 13.93 13.23 9.37
N THR A 25 13.73 14.20 8.48
CA THR A 25 14.76 15.12 8.02
C THR A 25 14.21 16.54 8.08
N TRP A 26 15.10 17.49 8.31
CA TRP A 26 14.81 18.92 8.34
C TRP A 26 15.69 19.67 7.34
N GLU A 27 16.20 18.98 6.31
CA GLU A 27 17.09 19.53 5.28
C GLU A 27 16.58 20.85 4.67
N TYR A 28 15.26 20.97 4.48
CA TYR A 28 14.63 22.17 3.91
C TYR A 28 13.95 23.06 4.96
N TYR A 29 13.96 22.66 6.23
CA TYR A 29 13.16 23.30 7.26
C TYR A 29 13.69 24.69 7.60
N LYS A 30 12.79 25.68 7.58
CA LYS A 30 13.05 27.01 8.14
C LYS A 30 12.22 27.19 9.40
N PRO A 31 12.86 27.37 10.58
CA PRO A 31 12.13 27.63 11.81
C PRO A 31 11.43 28.99 11.72
N GLY A 32 10.34 29.13 12.47
CA GLY A 32 9.70 30.43 12.65
C GLY A 32 10.66 31.38 13.35
N GLU A 33 10.90 32.55 12.77
CA GLU A 33 11.64 33.63 13.39
C GLU A 33 10.70 34.51 14.21
N VAL A 34 11.13 34.86 15.42
CA VAL A 34 10.54 35.97 16.18
C VAL A 34 11.05 37.26 15.53
N ALA A 35 10.22 37.92 14.72
CA ALA A 35 10.57 39.28 14.30
C ALA A 35 10.47 40.19 15.53
N ILE A 36 11.61 40.68 16.03
CA ILE A 36 11.63 41.73 17.04
C ILE A 36 10.96 42.94 16.41
N SER A 37 9.76 43.26 16.89
CA SER A 37 9.07 44.48 16.48
C SER A 37 9.97 45.67 16.79
N SER A 38 10.34 46.44 15.77
CA SER A 38 11.07 47.70 15.95
C SER A 38 10.22 48.79 16.63
N VAL A 39 8.94 48.50 16.88
CA VAL A 39 8.01 49.34 17.61
C VAL A 39 8.05 48.96 19.09
N ALA A 40 8.50 49.88 19.94
CA ALA A 40 8.40 49.73 21.39
C ALA A 40 6.93 49.51 21.80
N GLY A 41 6.60 48.29 22.25
CA GLY A 41 5.25 47.88 22.63
C GLY A 41 4.46 47.10 21.57
N GLY A 42 5.03 46.84 20.38
CA GLY A 42 4.40 45.93 19.40
C GLY A 42 4.58 44.46 19.80
N GLN A 43 3.53 43.65 19.67
CA GLN A 43 3.69 42.20 19.79
C GLN A 43 4.69 41.69 18.73
N PRO A 44 5.56 40.72 19.05
CA PRO A 44 6.42 40.10 18.06
C PRO A 44 5.56 39.49 16.95
N ASN A 45 5.86 39.80 15.69
CA ASN A 45 5.29 39.03 14.58
C ASN A 45 6.10 37.74 14.49
N LEU A 46 5.52 36.64 14.94
CA LEU A 46 6.07 35.31 14.68
C LEU A 46 5.89 35.04 13.18
N SER A 47 6.99 34.83 12.45
CA SER A 47 6.86 34.14 11.17
C SER A 47 6.53 32.68 11.49
N GLU A 48 5.48 32.15 10.86
CA GLU A 48 5.14 30.73 11.01
C GLU A 48 6.32 29.90 10.51
N GLY A 49 6.76 28.93 11.32
CA GLY A 49 7.75 27.95 10.88
C GLY A 49 7.23 27.16 9.69
N GLY A 50 8.14 26.59 8.90
CA GLY A 50 7.76 25.74 7.79
C GLY A 50 6.87 24.56 8.21
N PRO A 51 6.07 23.99 7.31
CA PRO A 51 5.15 22.93 7.66
C PRO A 51 5.87 21.61 7.97
N ILE A 52 5.20 20.74 8.73
CA ILE A 52 5.60 19.35 8.92
C ILE A 52 4.86 18.46 7.93
N ILE A 53 5.59 17.76 7.07
CA ILE A 53 5.05 16.80 6.10
C ILE A 53 5.15 15.41 6.74
N LEU A 54 4.04 14.92 7.29
CA LEU A 54 3.94 13.59 7.88
C LEU A 54 3.50 12.58 6.83
N SER A 55 4.14 11.41 6.80
CA SER A 55 3.75 10.30 5.95
C SER A 55 3.91 8.97 6.67
N THR A 56 3.24 7.94 6.16
CA THR A 56 3.45 6.55 6.55
C THR A 56 3.50 5.69 5.29
N PRO A 57 4.33 4.63 5.24
CA PRO A 57 4.33 3.71 4.12
C PRO A 57 3.10 2.77 4.12
N GLY A 58 2.26 2.83 5.17
CA GLY A 58 1.07 2.00 5.31
C GLY A 58 1.41 0.64 5.90
N GLU A 59 1.02 -0.42 5.20
CA GLU A 59 0.96 -1.80 5.71
C GLU A 59 2.29 -2.55 5.58
N VAL A 60 3.40 -1.85 5.82
CA VAL A 60 4.76 -2.35 5.59
C VAL A 60 5.76 -1.67 6.54
N PRO A 61 6.91 -2.32 6.82
CA PRO A 61 8.03 -1.66 7.51
C PRO A 61 8.53 -0.44 6.72
N PHE A 62 8.91 0.61 7.42
CA PHE A 62 9.38 1.85 6.78
C PHE A 62 10.83 1.79 6.25
N ASP A 63 11.56 0.70 6.47
CA ASP A 63 13.02 0.60 6.24
C ASP A 63 13.38 0.74 4.75
N PHE A 64 12.43 0.50 3.85
CA PHE A 64 12.62 0.62 2.41
C PHE A 64 12.05 1.93 1.83
N PHE A 65 11.61 2.85 2.69
CA PHE A 65 10.88 4.06 2.30
C PHE A 65 11.66 5.35 2.57
N PHE A 66 12.97 5.29 2.80
CA PHE A 66 13.82 6.47 3.02
C PHE A 66 13.68 7.57 1.94
N SER A 67 13.38 7.18 0.70
CA SER A 67 13.14 8.14 -0.38
C SER A 67 12.02 9.13 -0.07
N TYR A 68 11.07 8.78 0.80
CA TYR A 68 9.98 9.68 1.23
C TYR A 68 10.49 10.91 1.98
N LEU A 69 11.71 10.87 2.55
CA LEU A 69 12.35 12.03 3.18
C LEU A 69 13.00 12.98 2.16
N THR A 70 13.23 12.53 0.93
CA THR A 70 14.00 13.26 -0.08
C THR A 70 13.07 13.86 -1.14
N ASN A 71 13.55 14.85 -1.89
CA ASN A 71 12.82 15.43 -3.01
C ASN A 71 12.68 14.48 -4.23
N ALA A 72 13.15 13.23 -4.14
CA ALA A 72 12.84 12.19 -5.12
C ALA A 72 11.36 11.76 -5.08
N THR A 73 10.62 12.11 -4.03
CA THR A 73 9.17 11.87 -3.92
C THR A 73 8.41 13.18 -3.70
N ILE A 74 7.07 13.11 -3.83
CA ILE A 74 6.20 14.28 -3.64
C ILE A 74 6.28 14.83 -2.21
N MET A 75 6.49 14.00 -1.18
CA MET A 75 6.58 14.44 0.21
C MET A 75 7.79 15.36 0.43
N GLY A 76 8.98 14.95 -0.03
CA GLY A 76 10.16 15.80 0.06
C GLY A 76 10.13 16.99 -0.90
N THR A 77 9.45 16.88 -2.05
CA THR A 77 9.22 18.02 -2.95
C THR A 77 8.35 19.08 -2.28
N ILE A 78 7.26 18.67 -1.62
CA ILE A 78 6.43 19.59 -0.82
C ILE A 78 7.29 20.26 0.24
N ALA A 79 8.05 19.50 1.03
CA ALA A 79 8.92 20.06 2.06
C ALA A 79 9.93 21.08 1.50
N GLN A 80 10.59 20.77 0.37
CA GLN A 80 11.52 21.67 -0.30
C GLN A 80 10.87 22.99 -0.71
N GLU A 81 9.71 22.93 -1.38
CA GLU A 81 9.02 24.10 -1.89
C GLU A 81 8.36 24.94 -0.78
N THR A 82 7.99 24.31 0.35
CA THR A 82 7.25 24.99 1.42
C THR A 82 8.10 25.40 2.61
N ASN A 83 9.41 25.14 2.65
CA ASN A 83 10.17 25.50 3.85
C ASN A 83 10.20 24.40 4.93
N GLY A 84 9.73 23.19 4.63
CA GLY A 84 9.22 22.23 5.61
C GLY A 84 10.19 21.14 6.05
N ALA A 85 9.77 20.36 7.04
CA ALA A 85 10.43 19.14 7.48
C ALA A 85 9.59 17.91 7.12
N THR A 86 10.22 16.76 6.86
CA THR A 86 9.51 15.53 6.48
C THR A 86 9.68 14.46 7.54
N ILE A 87 8.60 13.72 7.82
CA ILE A 87 8.55 12.60 8.74
C ILE A 87 7.98 11.37 8.01
N ILE A 88 8.59 10.22 8.24
CA ILE A 88 8.00 8.91 7.96
C ILE A 88 7.75 8.24 9.31
N LEU A 89 6.47 8.06 9.65
CA LEU A 89 6.04 7.35 10.85
C LEU A 89 5.65 5.92 10.48
N GLU A 90 6.25 4.94 11.15
CA GLU A 90 5.89 3.54 10.96
C GLU A 90 4.53 3.24 11.60
N HIS A 91 3.66 2.58 10.86
CA HIS A 91 2.31 2.28 11.30
C HIS A 91 2.32 1.20 12.40
N ARG A 92 1.46 1.30 13.42
CA ARG A 92 1.31 0.26 14.45
C ARG A 92 1.09 -1.13 13.83
N PHE A 93 1.73 -2.16 14.37
CA PHE A 93 1.76 -3.55 13.88
C PHE A 93 2.54 -3.81 12.59
N TYR A 94 3.23 -2.81 12.05
CA TYR A 94 4.11 -2.99 10.90
C TYR A 94 5.56 -2.70 11.28
N GLY A 95 6.48 -3.42 10.62
CA GLY A 95 7.89 -3.39 10.97
C GLY A 95 8.12 -3.75 12.44
N GLU A 96 8.82 -2.88 13.16
CA GLU A 96 9.15 -3.08 14.58
C GLU A 96 8.26 -2.24 15.51
N SER A 97 7.28 -1.49 14.98
CA SER A 97 6.35 -0.67 15.75
C SER A 97 5.15 -1.49 16.26
N ASN A 98 5.40 -2.40 17.20
CA ASN A 98 4.38 -3.34 17.69
C ASN A 98 3.99 -3.03 19.15
N PRO A 99 2.69 -2.81 19.45
CA PRO A 99 2.21 -2.63 20.82
C PRO A 99 2.40 -3.87 21.72
N TYR A 100 2.41 -5.06 21.12
CA TYR A 100 2.57 -6.35 21.79
C TYR A 100 3.59 -7.22 21.05
N PRO A 101 4.23 -8.20 21.71
CA PRO A 101 5.27 -9.04 21.10
C PRO A 101 4.72 -10.19 20.24
N ASP A 102 3.42 -10.25 19.96
CA ASP A 102 2.77 -11.31 19.19
C ASP A 102 1.67 -10.80 18.25
N LEU A 103 1.18 -11.70 17.39
CA LEU A 103 0.10 -11.47 16.44
C LEU A 103 -1.17 -12.27 16.85
N SER A 104 -1.43 -12.37 18.15
CA SER A 104 -2.65 -13.01 18.66
C SER A 104 -3.89 -12.15 18.37
N ILE A 105 -5.08 -12.78 18.39
CA ILE A 105 -6.36 -12.07 18.25
C ILE A 105 -6.49 -10.96 19.30
N GLU A 106 -6.02 -11.21 20.53
CA GLU A 106 -6.10 -10.21 21.61
C GLU A 106 -5.19 -9.01 21.32
N SER A 107 -3.96 -9.24 20.85
CA SER A 107 -3.06 -8.17 20.42
C SER A 107 -3.66 -7.34 19.28
N PHE A 108 -4.30 -7.99 18.30
CA PHE A 108 -4.93 -7.27 17.18
C PHE A 108 -6.16 -6.42 17.55
N ARG A 109 -6.67 -6.48 18.80
CA ARG A 109 -7.77 -5.59 19.22
C ARG A 109 -7.39 -4.12 19.20
N VAL A 110 -6.10 -3.79 19.31
CA VAL A 110 -5.59 -2.42 19.15
C VAL A 110 -5.04 -2.14 17.75
N HIS A 111 -5.24 -3.05 16.79
CA HIS A 111 -4.94 -2.85 15.37
C HIS A 111 -6.21 -2.44 14.61
N THR A 112 -6.59 -1.17 14.74
CA THR A 112 -7.79 -0.62 14.09
C THR A 112 -7.48 0.72 13.42
N ILE A 113 -8.30 1.10 12.43
CA ILE A 113 -8.18 2.42 11.77
C ILE A 113 -8.27 3.55 12.82
N GLN A 114 -9.19 3.44 13.79
CA GLN A 114 -9.36 4.47 14.80
C GLN A 114 -8.10 4.65 15.66
N GLN A 115 -7.48 3.55 16.11
CA GLN A 115 -6.23 3.59 16.85
C GLN A 115 -5.07 4.15 16.03
N ALA A 116 -5.03 3.88 14.71
CA ALA A 116 -4.04 4.46 13.81
C ALA A 116 -4.23 5.97 13.61
N ILE A 117 -5.48 6.45 13.51
CA ILE A 117 -5.77 7.90 13.46
C ILE A 117 -5.36 8.57 14.78
N GLU A 118 -5.64 7.92 15.91
CA GLU A 118 -5.25 8.42 17.23
C GLU A 118 -3.72 8.41 17.42
N ASP A 119 -2.99 7.46 16.81
CA ASP A 119 -1.52 7.52 16.77
C ASP A 119 -1.02 8.78 16.08
N LEU A 120 -1.61 9.14 14.94
CA LEU A 120 -1.24 10.33 14.17
C LEU A 120 -1.47 11.61 14.98
N GLU A 121 -2.62 11.70 15.65
CA GLU A 121 -2.97 12.82 16.52
C GLU A 121 -2.01 12.92 17.72
N TYR A 122 -1.81 11.81 18.43
CA TYR A 122 -0.97 11.79 19.61
C TYR A 122 0.50 12.07 19.24
N PHE A 123 0.99 11.50 18.15
CA PHE A 123 2.33 11.78 17.63
C PHE A 123 2.47 13.27 17.28
N ALA A 124 1.57 13.83 16.47
CA ALA A 124 1.68 15.22 16.02
C ALA A 124 1.65 16.22 17.18
N ASN A 125 0.85 15.97 18.22
CA ASN A 125 0.74 16.87 19.37
C ASN A 125 1.89 16.73 20.39
N ASN A 126 2.62 15.62 20.40
CA ASN A 126 3.56 15.31 21.49
C ASN A 126 5.00 15.04 21.03
N VAL A 127 5.25 14.90 19.73
CA VAL A 127 6.60 14.65 19.24
C VAL A 127 7.50 15.87 19.47
N VAL A 128 8.70 15.62 19.99
CA VAL A 128 9.80 16.58 19.97
C VAL A 128 10.78 16.12 18.89
N LEU A 129 10.86 16.87 17.79
CA LEU A 129 11.73 16.55 16.67
C LEU A 129 13.17 16.97 16.98
N ALA A 130 14.15 16.17 16.57
CA ALA A 130 15.56 16.47 16.77
C ALA A 130 16.06 17.50 15.73
N MET A 131 15.57 18.73 15.84
CA MET A 131 15.89 19.88 14.97
C MET A 131 15.68 21.20 15.71
N PRO A 132 16.22 22.34 15.22
CA PRO A 132 15.98 23.66 15.82
C PRO A 132 14.48 23.98 15.92
N GLY A 133 14.00 24.30 17.12
CA GLY A 133 12.59 24.56 17.38
C GLY A 133 11.68 23.34 17.27
N GLY A 134 12.22 22.11 17.27
CA GLY A 134 11.45 20.88 17.12
C GLY A 134 10.54 20.54 18.32
N ASP A 135 10.57 21.32 19.39
CA ASP A 135 9.63 21.30 20.52
C ASP A 135 8.46 22.28 20.35
N GLN A 136 8.45 23.06 19.25
CA GLN A 136 7.45 24.08 18.94
C GLN A 136 6.80 23.83 17.56
N VAL A 137 6.55 22.56 17.26
CA VAL A 137 6.00 22.11 15.98
C VAL A 137 4.67 21.38 16.12
N ALA A 138 3.94 21.52 17.22
CA ALA A 138 2.60 20.92 17.31
C ALA A 138 1.63 21.54 16.27
N PRO A 139 0.54 20.87 15.88
CA PRO A 139 -0.40 21.37 14.86
C PRO A 139 -1.00 22.77 15.10
N HIS A 140 -1.05 23.23 16.35
CA HIS A 140 -1.50 24.57 16.70
C HIS A 140 -0.41 25.65 16.58
N GLN A 141 0.84 25.26 16.30
CA GLN A 141 2.01 26.13 16.20
C GLN A 141 2.51 26.26 14.76
N VAL A 142 2.50 25.17 14.00
CA VAL A 142 2.89 25.13 12.58
C VAL A 142 1.92 24.26 11.79
N PRO A 143 1.75 24.49 10.48
CA PRO A 143 0.89 23.64 9.65
C PRO A 143 1.45 22.22 9.53
N TRP A 144 0.58 21.21 9.66
CA TRP A 144 0.91 19.83 9.34
C TRP A 144 0.20 19.39 8.07
N ILE A 145 0.92 18.71 7.19
CA ILE A 145 0.40 18.10 5.97
C ILE A 145 0.59 16.60 6.08
N TYR A 146 -0.49 15.82 5.93
CA TYR A 146 -0.39 14.36 5.90
C TYR A 146 -0.43 13.83 4.47
N ALA A 147 0.53 12.99 4.09
CA ALA A 147 0.60 12.42 2.75
C ALA A 147 0.75 10.90 2.79
N GLY A 148 -0.06 10.20 1.98
CA GLY A 148 -0.05 8.74 1.92
C GLY A 148 -0.60 8.20 0.59
N GLY A 149 -0.20 6.98 0.26
CA GLY A 149 -0.68 6.24 -0.90
C GLY A 149 -1.40 4.94 -0.52
N SER A 150 -2.31 4.44 -1.36
CA SER A 150 -3.06 3.20 -1.07
C SER A 150 -3.84 3.31 0.25
N TYR A 151 -3.73 2.37 1.18
CA TYR A 151 -4.28 2.48 2.54
C TYR A 151 -3.79 3.71 3.30
N ALA A 152 -2.51 4.09 3.19
CA ALA A 152 -2.04 5.33 3.81
C ALA A 152 -2.75 6.56 3.21
N GLY A 153 -3.13 6.49 1.93
CA GLY A 153 -4.00 7.49 1.30
C GLY A 153 -5.42 7.46 1.85
N ALA A 154 -5.98 6.27 2.11
CA ALA A 154 -7.28 6.14 2.77
C ALA A 154 -7.24 6.71 4.21
N LEU A 155 -6.19 6.38 4.96
CA LEU A 155 -5.91 6.88 6.30
C LEU A 155 -5.76 8.41 6.32
N ALA A 156 -5.18 9.01 5.27
CA ALA A 156 -5.15 10.46 5.08
C ALA A 156 -6.57 11.05 5.10
N SER A 157 -7.45 10.53 4.24
CA SER A 157 -8.83 10.99 4.11
C SER A 157 -9.66 10.72 5.37
N TRP A 158 -9.54 9.53 5.96
CA TRP A 158 -10.24 9.18 7.19
C TRP A 158 -9.79 10.04 8.37
N THR A 159 -8.50 10.37 8.47
CA THR A 159 -7.99 11.28 9.51
C THR A 159 -8.59 12.68 9.37
N MET A 160 -8.62 13.24 8.15
CA MET A 160 -9.20 14.56 7.91
C MET A 160 -10.68 14.66 8.33
N VAL A 161 -11.44 13.57 8.14
CA VAL A 161 -12.85 13.50 8.57
C VAL A 161 -12.97 13.25 10.07
N SER A 162 -12.18 12.32 10.62
CA SER A 162 -12.27 11.91 12.02
C SER A 162 -11.71 12.96 12.99
N LYS A 163 -10.74 13.77 12.55
CA LYS A 163 -10.04 14.78 13.35
C LYS A 163 -9.96 16.11 12.59
N PRO A 164 -11.10 16.80 12.38
CA PRO A 164 -11.12 18.07 11.64
C PRO A 164 -10.19 19.10 12.29
N GLY A 165 -9.33 19.73 11.49
CA GLY A 165 -8.38 20.74 11.95
C GLY A 165 -7.07 20.19 12.53
N LEU A 166 -6.91 18.86 12.66
CA LEU A 166 -5.63 18.27 13.08
C LEU A 166 -4.52 18.53 12.05
N PHE A 167 -4.81 18.29 10.77
CA PHE A 167 -3.89 18.56 9.67
C PHE A 167 -4.45 19.69 8.80
N HIS A 168 -3.57 20.58 8.37
CA HIS A 168 -3.90 21.71 7.51
C HIS A 168 -4.33 21.24 6.11
N ALA A 169 -3.68 20.20 5.60
CA ALA A 169 -4.03 19.56 4.34
C ALA A 169 -3.65 18.07 4.37
N ALA A 170 -4.24 17.30 3.45
CA ALA A 170 -3.87 15.93 3.22
C ALA A 170 -3.74 15.60 1.72
N TYR A 171 -2.74 14.79 1.38
CA TYR A 171 -2.53 14.25 0.04
C TYR A 171 -2.85 12.74 0.05
N SER A 172 -4.03 12.40 -0.50
CA SER A 172 -4.53 11.02 -0.60
C SER A 172 -4.28 10.45 -1.99
N SER A 173 -3.09 9.87 -2.21
CA SER A 173 -2.69 9.34 -3.52
C SER A 173 -3.29 7.94 -3.73
N SER A 174 -4.21 7.79 -4.68
CA SER A 174 -4.88 6.50 -4.91
C SER A 174 -5.46 5.91 -3.61
N GLY A 175 -6.03 6.78 -2.76
CA GLY A 175 -6.57 6.39 -1.47
C GLY A 175 -7.81 5.51 -1.61
N VAL A 176 -7.73 4.27 -1.14
CA VAL A 176 -8.84 3.30 -1.15
C VAL A 176 -9.85 3.59 -0.03
N VAL A 177 -10.49 4.76 -0.08
CA VAL A 177 -11.34 5.29 1.00
C VAL A 177 -12.63 4.51 1.24
N GLN A 178 -13.07 3.73 0.25
CA GLN A 178 -14.26 2.89 0.32
C GLN A 178 -13.83 1.43 0.51
N ALA A 179 -14.21 0.85 1.65
CA ALA A 179 -14.03 -0.58 1.90
C ALA A 179 -15.14 -1.36 1.18
N ILE A 180 -14.75 -2.27 0.29
CA ILE A 180 -15.65 -3.11 -0.50
C ILE A 180 -15.24 -4.56 -0.25
N VAL A 181 -16.13 -5.35 0.35
CA VAL A 181 -15.81 -6.74 0.77
C VAL A 181 -15.73 -7.68 -0.43
N ASP A 182 -16.62 -7.51 -1.41
CA ASP A 182 -16.63 -8.27 -2.65
C ASP A 182 -16.39 -7.31 -3.81
N PHE A 183 -15.12 -7.08 -4.12
CA PHE A 183 -14.69 -6.07 -5.09
C PHE A 183 -14.21 -6.70 -6.40
N TRP A 184 -15.11 -7.43 -7.06
CA TRP A 184 -14.82 -8.04 -8.35
C TRP A 184 -14.48 -6.99 -9.43
N GLU A 185 -15.04 -5.77 -9.33
CA GLU A 185 -14.79 -4.66 -10.25
C GLU A 185 -13.30 -4.25 -10.28
N TYR A 186 -12.52 -4.62 -9.27
CA TYR A 186 -11.06 -4.45 -9.26
C TYR A 186 -10.39 -5.03 -10.52
N PHE A 187 -10.93 -6.12 -11.06
CA PHE A 187 -10.38 -6.80 -12.23
C PHE A 187 -10.93 -6.30 -13.55
N GLU A 188 -11.97 -5.45 -13.55
CA GLU A 188 -12.57 -4.93 -14.79
C GLU A 188 -11.58 -4.08 -15.60
N PRO A 189 -10.80 -3.15 -15.02
CA PRO A 189 -9.78 -2.43 -15.77
C PRO A 189 -8.76 -3.37 -16.44
N ILE A 190 -8.40 -4.47 -15.77
CA ILE A 190 -7.48 -5.47 -16.31
C ILE A 190 -8.13 -6.21 -17.48
N ARG A 191 -9.38 -6.67 -17.30
CA ARG A 191 -10.17 -7.36 -18.33
C ARG A 191 -10.38 -6.50 -19.57
N GLU A 192 -10.66 -5.21 -19.40
CA GLU A 192 -10.97 -4.29 -20.49
C GLU A 192 -9.73 -3.86 -21.29
N ASN A 193 -8.58 -3.74 -20.62
CA ASN A 193 -7.37 -3.12 -21.17
C ASN A 193 -6.21 -4.10 -21.45
N MET A 194 -6.34 -5.39 -21.14
CA MET A 194 -5.41 -6.39 -21.67
C MET A 194 -5.69 -6.68 -23.17
N PRO A 195 -4.75 -7.30 -23.92
CA PRO A 195 -4.98 -7.70 -25.31
C PRO A 195 -6.29 -8.49 -25.46
N LYS A 196 -7.08 -8.20 -26.50
CA LYS A 196 -8.45 -8.74 -26.62
C LYS A 196 -8.48 -10.27 -26.70
N ASN A 197 -7.60 -10.84 -27.52
CA ASN A 197 -7.36 -12.28 -27.61
C ASN A 197 -6.98 -12.90 -26.25
N CYS A 198 -6.04 -12.30 -25.51
CA CYS A 198 -5.67 -12.69 -24.14
C CYS A 198 -6.90 -12.64 -23.20
N SER A 199 -7.67 -11.55 -23.22
CA SER A 199 -8.87 -11.39 -22.38
C SER A 199 -9.95 -12.44 -22.66
N SER A 200 -10.16 -12.79 -23.93
CA SER A 200 -11.15 -13.79 -24.34
C SER A 200 -10.77 -15.19 -23.89
N ASP A 201 -9.48 -15.55 -24.02
CA ASP A 201 -8.96 -16.84 -23.57
C ASP A 201 -8.94 -16.96 -22.04
N VAL A 202 -8.56 -15.89 -21.31
CA VAL A 202 -8.65 -15.85 -19.85
C VAL A 202 -10.09 -16.07 -19.38
N GLN A 203 -11.05 -15.32 -19.94
CA GLN A 203 -12.47 -15.48 -19.59
C GLN A 203 -12.98 -16.90 -19.93
N THR A 204 -12.54 -17.46 -21.06
CA THR A 204 -12.91 -18.82 -21.45
C THR A 204 -12.42 -19.86 -20.45
N VAL A 205 -11.17 -19.73 -19.98
CA VAL A 205 -10.62 -20.60 -18.94
C VAL A 205 -11.35 -20.39 -17.61
N LEU A 206 -11.52 -19.16 -17.14
CA LEU A 206 -12.20 -18.87 -15.87
C LEU A 206 -13.65 -19.42 -15.87
N ASN A 207 -14.41 -19.21 -16.94
CA ASN A 207 -15.76 -19.77 -17.08
C ASN A 207 -15.80 -21.30 -17.01
N HIS A 208 -14.76 -21.98 -17.52
CA HIS A 208 -14.64 -23.43 -17.38
C HIS A 208 -14.33 -23.83 -15.93
N LEU A 209 -13.40 -23.13 -15.29
CA LEU A 209 -13.05 -23.36 -13.88
C LEU A 209 -14.26 -23.17 -12.97
N ASP A 210 -15.04 -22.11 -13.14
CA ASP A 210 -16.23 -21.85 -12.34
C ASP A 210 -17.23 -23.02 -12.42
N LYS A 211 -17.44 -23.57 -13.62
CA LYS A 211 -18.31 -24.74 -13.83
C LYS A 211 -17.76 -25.99 -13.15
N VAL A 212 -16.46 -26.26 -13.30
CA VAL A 212 -15.80 -27.44 -12.71
C VAL A 212 -15.85 -27.40 -11.19
N PHE A 213 -15.53 -26.24 -10.60
CA PHE A 213 -15.46 -26.06 -9.15
C PHE A 213 -16.86 -25.98 -8.52
N SER A 214 -17.81 -25.29 -9.16
CA SER A 214 -19.21 -25.23 -8.68
C SER A 214 -19.91 -26.59 -8.73
N ALA A 215 -19.55 -27.45 -9.70
CA ALA A 215 -20.08 -28.81 -9.77
C ALA A 215 -19.51 -29.76 -8.70
N GLY A 216 -18.45 -29.36 -7.99
CA GLY A 216 -17.81 -30.20 -6.96
C GLY A 216 -17.17 -31.48 -7.51
N ASN A 217 -16.87 -31.55 -8.81
CA ASN A 217 -16.29 -32.74 -9.44
C ASN A 217 -14.79 -32.83 -9.10
N THR A 218 -14.47 -33.63 -8.08
CA THR A 218 -13.11 -33.77 -7.55
C THR A 218 -12.09 -34.26 -8.57
N THR A 219 -12.49 -35.18 -9.46
CA THR A 219 -11.62 -35.67 -10.54
C THR A 219 -11.27 -34.55 -11.52
N ALA A 220 -12.28 -33.80 -11.98
CA ALA A 220 -12.05 -32.68 -12.89
C ALA A 220 -11.22 -31.55 -12.24
N ILE A 221 -11.45 -31.26 -10.96
CA ILE A 221 -10.62 -30.30 -10.20
C ILE A 221 -9.16 -30.75 -10.16
N GLN A 222 -8.89 -32.03 -9.88
CA GLN A 222 -7.53 -32.58 -9.84
C GLN A 222 -6.85 -32.54 -11.22
N GLU A 223 -7.58 -32.80 -12.29
CA GLU A 223 -7.06 -32.71 -13.67
C GLU A 223 -6.66 -31.28 -14.04
N VAL A 224 -7.51 -30.31 -13.68
CA VAL A 224 -7.18 -28.90 -13.83
C VAL A 224 -5.96 -28.54 -12.98
N GLN A 225 -5.93 -28.85 -11.69
CA GLN A 225 -4.79 -28.55 -10.81
C GLN A 225 -3.49 -29.14 -11.36
N LYS A 226 -3.52 -30.38 -11.88
CA LYS A 226 -2.38 -31.03 -12.52
C LYS A 226 -1.88 -30.27 -13.76
N THR A 227 -2.78 -29.66 -14.53
CA THR A 227 -2.42 -28.84 -15.72
C THR A 227 -1.52 -27.67 -15.35
N PHE A 228 -1.76 -27.06 -14.19
CA PHE A 228 -0.94 -25.98 -13.64
C PHE A 228 0.23 -26.47 -12.77
N GLY A 229 0.24 -27.74 -12.36
CA GLY A 229 1.24 -28.29 -11.43
C GLY A 229 0.93 -28.02 -9.95
N LEU A 230 -0.32 -27.68 -9.62
CA LEU A 230 -0.79 -27.31 -8.28
C LEU A 230 -1.54 -28.43 -7.55
N GLN A 231 -1.34 -29.70 -7.93
CA GLN A 231 -2.01 -30.85 -7.30
C GLN A 231 -1.74 -31.03 -5.79
N ALA A 232 -0.76 -30.32 -5.23
CA ALA A 232 -0.48 -30.33 -3.80
C ALA A 232 -1.42 -29.43 -2.97
N LEU A 233 -2.16 -28.51 -3.62
CA LEU A 233 -3.11 -27.63 -2.96
C LEU A 233 -4.35 -28.41 -2.55
N LYS A 234 -4.55 -28.57 -1.23
CA LYS A 234 -5.68 -29.33 -0.67
C LYS A 234 -6.99 -28.56 -0.71
N ASN A 235 -6.94 -27.25 -0.52
CA ASN A 235 -8.11 -26.39 -0.61
C ASN A 235 -8.29 -25.94 -2.07
N PRO A 236 -9.42 -26.28 -2.73
CA PRO A 236 -9.69 -25.84 -4.10
C PRO A 236 -9.65 -24.32 -4.27
N ILE A 237 -9.99 -23.56 -3.23
CA ILE A 237 -9.95 -22.09 -3.24
C ILE A 237 -8.52 -21.56 -3.38
N ASP A 238 -7.53 -22.25 -2.80
CA ASP A 238 -6.12 -21.84 -2.91
C ASP A 238 -5.65 -21.89 -4.36
N PHE A 239 -6.13 -22.88 -5.13
CA PHE A 239 -5.83 -23.00 -6.56
C PHE A 239 -6.39 -21.82 -7.35
N LEU A 240 -7.68 -21.51 -7.17
CA LEU A 240 -8.31 -20.38 -7.86
C LEU A 240 -7.66 -19.05 -7.45
N SER A 241 -7.35 -18.88 -6.16
CA SER A 241 -6.66 -17.71 -5.62
C SER A 241 -5.26 -17.54 -6.21
N ALA A 242 -4.58 -18.64 -6.54
CA ALA A 242 -3.26 -18.58 -7.16
C ALA A 242 -3.34 -18.01 -8.59
N LEU A 243 -4.34 -18.42 -9.40
CA LEU A 243 -4.47 -17.97 -10.79
C LEU A 243 -4.67 -16.45 -10.93
N ARG A 244 -5.29 -15.82 -9.92
CA ARG A 244 -5.39 -14.35 -9.81
C ARG A 244 -4.05 -13.65 -9.93
N ASN A 245 -2.95 -14.28 -9.54
CA ASN A 245 -1.64 -13.63 -9.51
C ASN A 245 -1.20 -13.12 -10.89
N ASN A 246 -1.53 -13.81 -11.99
CA ASN A 246 -1.19 -13.30 -13.33
C ASN A 246 -2.02 -12.07 -13.71
N LEU A 247 -3.22 -11.91 -13.17
CA LEU A 247 -3.99 -10.66 -13.34
C LEU A 247 -3.38 -9.54 -12.49
N TRP A 248 -2.92 -9.85 -11.27
CA TRP A 248 -2.20 -8.89 -10.44
C TRP A 248 -0.85 -8.45 -11.00
N ASP A 249 -0.22 -9.25 -11.85
CA ASP A 249 0.97 -8.80 -12.57
C ASP A 249 0.67 -7.59 -13.48
N TRP A 250 -0.57 -7.42 -13.95
CA TRP A 250 -0.99 -6.22 -14.69
C TRP A 250 -0.92 -4.97 -13.82
N GLN A 251 -1.32 -5.05 -12.55
CA GLN A 251 -1.26 -3.93 -11.61
C GLN A 251 0.18 -3.43 -11.39
N ARG A 252 1.17 -4.29 -11.62
CA ARG A 252 2.59 -3.92 -11.50
C ARG A 252 3.12 -3.15 -12.70
N LEU A 253 2.37 -3.10 -13.80
CA LEU A 253 2.77 -2.34 -14.97
C LEU A 253 2.85 -0.85 -14.63
N GLN A 254 3.86 -0.21 -15.18
CA GLN A 254 4.13 1.22 -15.11
C GLN A 254 4.15 1.79 -16.54
N PRO A 255 3.99 3.11 -16.74
CA PRO A 255 4.06 3.71 -18.08
C PRO A 255 5.34 3.41 -18.87
N ASN A 256 6.44 3.09 -18.17
CA ASN A 256 7.73 2.70 -18.76
C ASN A 256 7.95 1.17 -18.79
N THR A 257 6.96 0.36 -18.45
CA THR A 257 7.08 -1.10 -18.49
C THR A 257 7.08 -1.59 -19.93
N GLY A 258 8.14 -2.28 -20.32
CA GLY A 258 8.26 -2.88 -21.65
C GLY A 258 7.45 -4.16 -21.83
N SER A 259 7.42 -4.64 -23.07
CA SER A 259 6.74 -5.89 -23.48
C SER A 259 7.33 -7.17 -22.87
N LEU A 260 8.47 -7.10 -22.17
CA LEU A 260 9.08 -8.24 -21.49
C LEU A 260 8.65 -8.36 -20.02
N SER A 261 7.56 -7.72 -19.60
CA SER A 261 7.02 -7.94 -18.26
C SER A 261 6.43 -9.34 -18.13
N ILE A 262 6.29 -9.85 -16.90
CA ILE A 262 5.69 -11.16 -16.65
C ILE A 262 4.23 -11.21 -17.12
N PHE A 263 3.50 -10.09 -17.03
CA PHE A 263 2.13 -9.98 -17.55
C PHE A 263 2.06 -10.11 -19.07
N HIS A 264 2.93 -9.40 -19.80
CA HIS A 264 2.96 -9.48 -21.26
C HIS A 264 3.36 -10.89 -21.73
N ARG A 265 4.37 -11.52 -21.10
CA ARG A 265 4.72 -12.92 -21.38
C ARG A 265 3.59 -13.90 -21.09
N PHE A 266 2.80 -13.64 -20.04
CA PHE A 266 1.60 -14.41 -19.76
C PHE A 266 0.60 -14.33 -20.92
N CYS A 267 0.27 -13.12 -21.39
CA CYS A 267 -0.61 -12.94 -22.54
C CYS A 267 -0.03 -13.60 -23.80
N ASP A 268 1.25 -13.35 -24.12
CA ASP A 268 1.93 -13.98 -25.27
C ASP A 268 1.82 -15.51 -25.23
N GLN A 269 1.97 -16.12 -24.05
CA GLN A 269 1.92 -17.58 -23.92
C GLN A 269 0.52 -18.15 -24.19
N ILE A 270 -0.55 -17.41 -23.88
CA ILE A 270 -1.93 -17.87 -24.09
C ILE A 270 -2.50 -17.46 -25.45
N GLU A 271 -2.07 -16.34 -26.01
CA GLU A 271 -2.61 -15.80 -27.26
C GLU A 271 -1.85 -16.27 -28.51
N MET A 272 -0.68 -16.91 -28.36
CA MET A 272 0.15 -17.38 -29.46
C MET A 272 0.05 -18.89 -29.68
N LYS A 273 -0.31 -19.29 -30.90
CA LYS A 273 -0.30 -20.70 -31.35
C LYS A 273 0.55 -20.86 -32.59
N SER A 274 1.59 -21.69 -32.49
CA SER A 274 2.54 -21.95 -33.60
C SER A 274 3.18 -20.69 -34.19
N GLY A 275 3.44 -19.68 -33.36
CA GLY A 275 4.04 -18.40 -33.78
C GLY A 275 3.07 -17.40 -34.40
N VAL A 276 1.77 -17.68 -34.35
CA VAL A 276 0.71 -16.79 -34.87
C VAL A 276 -0.17 -16.32 -33.71
N PRO A 277 -0.47 -15.01 -33.61
CA PRO A 277 -1.43 -14.50 -32.63
C PRO A 277 -2.85 -14.95 -32.97
N GLY A 278 -3.65 -15.22 -31.94
CA GLY A 278 -5.07 -15.55 -32.08
C GLY A 278 -5.91 -14.35 -32.53
N PRO A 279 -7.12 -14.59 -33.09
CA PRO A 279 -8.09 -13.53 -33.34
C PRO A 279 -8.58 -12.93 -32.02
N GLU A 280 -9.37 -11.85 -32.04
CA GLU A 280 -9.86 -11.19 -30.81
C GLU A 280 -10.64 -12.14 -29.89
N GLU A 281 -11.27 -13.17 -30.43
CA GLU A 281 -11.99 -14.22 -29.70
C GLU A 281 -11.06 -15.23 -28.99
N GLY A 282 -9.76 -15.18 -29.24
CA GLY A 282 -8.77 -16.09 -28.67
C GLY A 282 -8.71 -17.45 -29.39
N TRP A 283 -7.95 -18.39 -28.81
CA TRP A 283 -7.81 -19.75 -29.33
C TRP A 283 -8.79 -20.77 -28.70
N GLY A 284 -9.53 -20.35 -27.66
CA GLY A 284 -10.51 -21.17 -26.97
C GLY A 284 -9.91 -22.10 -25.92
N LEU A 285 -10.80 -22.77 -25.18
CA LEU A 285 -10.49 -23.50 -23.95
C LEU A 285 -9.35 -24.52 -24.10
N ASP A 286 -9.40 -25.37 -25.13
CA ASP A 286 -8.45 -26.48 -25.32
C ASP A 286 -7.01 -25.98 -25.46
N HIS A 287 -6.83 -24.79 -26.04
CA HIS A 287 -5.52 -24.15 -26.13
C HIS A 287 -5.21 -23.39 -24.84
N ALA A 288 -6.08 -22.46 -24.47
CA ALA A 288 -5.84 -21.48 -23.41
C ALA A 288 -5.53 -22.14 -22.05
N LEU A 289 -6.28 -23.20 -21.67
CA LEU A 289 -6.09 -23.90 -20.41
C LEU A 289 -4.70 -24.54 -20.32
N VAL A 290 -4.28 -25.22 -21.40
CA VAL A 290 -2.98 -25.91 -21.46
C VAL A 290 -1.85 -24.89 -21.55
N ALA A 291 -2.03 -23.82 -22.32
CA ALA A 291 -1.07 -22.73 -22.49
C ALA A 291 -0.82 -22.00 -21.16
N TRP A 292 -1.89 -21.67 -20.43
CA TRP A 292 -1.78 -21.03 -19.13
C TRP A 292 -1.11 -21.96 -18.10
N GLY A 293 -1.50 -23.23 -18.05
CA GLY A 293 -0.83 -24.21 -17.19
C GLY A 293 0.64 -24.43 -17.55
N LYS A 294 1.02 -24.27 -18.82
CA LYS A 294 2.41 -24.30 -19.26
C LYS A 294 3.18 -23.06 -18.82
N PHE A 295 2.58 -21.87 -18.90
CA PHE A 295 3.15 -20.62 -18.39
C PHE A 295 3.50 -20.76 -16.90
N TRP A 296 2.56 -21.25 -16.09
CA TRP A 296 2.78 -21.47 -14.66
C TRP A 296 4.01 -22.35 -14.39
N ARG A 297 4.06 -23.50 -15.06
CA ARG A 297 5.10 -24.51 -14.82
C ARG A 297 6.49 -24.10 -15.34
N ARG A 298 6.57 -23.34 -16.43
CA ARG A 298 7.83 -23.03 -17.10
C ARG A 298 8.37 -21.65 -16.82
N GLU A 299 7.51 -20.68 -16.55
CA GLU A 299 7.89 -19.28 -16.41
C GLU A 299 7.51 -18.71 -15.06
N TYR A 300 6.30 -18.97 -14.57
CA TYR A 300 5.81 -18.31 -13.35
C TYR A 300 6.45 -18.86 -12.07
N TYR A 301 6.54 -20.18 -11.87
CA TYR A 301 7.22 -20.74 -10.68
C TYR A 301 8.71 -20.43 -10.60
N PRO A 302 9.48 -20.52 -11.71
CA PRO A 302 10.89 -20.18 -11.68
C PRO A 302 11.14 -18.68 -11.59
N TYR A 303 10.12 -17.84 -11.80
CA TYR A 303 10.27 -16.39 -11.70
C TYR A 303 10.63 -16.03 -10.26
N PRO A 304 11.78 -15.36 -10.03
CA PRO A 304 12.18 -14.98 -8.69
C PRO A 304 11.15 -14.00 -8.14
N VAL A 305 10.30 -14.50 -7.24
CA VAL A 305 9.47 -13.63 -6.41
C VAL A 305 10.44 -12.92 -5.48
N ASN A 306 10.59 -11.61 -5.64
CA ASN A 306 11.35 -10.83 -4.68
C ASN A 306 10.63 -10.94 -3.33
N ASN A 307 11.17 -11.76 -2.43
CA ASN A 307 10.59 -12.15 -1.13
C ASN A 307 10.42 -10.98 -0.14
N ASN A 308 10.65 -9.74 -0.57
CA ASN A 308 10.46 -8.54 0.25
C ASN A 308 8.99 -8.16 0.41
N ALA A 309 8.08 -8.77 -0.35
CA ALA A 309 6.65 -8.63 -0.15
C ALA A 309 6.15 -9.62 0.93
N ARG A 310 6.53 -9.39 2.20
CA ARG A 310 5.67 -9.79 3.34
C ARG A 310 4.48 -8.81 3.43
N SER A 311 3.85 -8.54 2.31
CA SER A 311 2.70 -7.65 2.22
C SER A 311 1.45 -8.47 2.45
N TRP A 312 0.67 -8.04 3.43
CA TRP A 312 -0.65 -8.53 3.80
C TRP A 312 -1.71 -8.29 2.72
N PHE A 313 -1.43 -8.58 1.44
CA PHE A 313 -2.38 -8.52 0.30
C PHE A 313 -3.54 -9.53 0.40
N TRP A 314 -3.86 -9.98 1.61
CA TRP A 314 -4.92 -10.94 1.92
C TRP A 314 -6.03 -10.36 2.81
N ILE A 315 -5.96 -9.08 3.21
CA ILE A 315 -6.99 -8.45 4.07
C ILE A 315 -7.41 -7.06 3.57
N VAL A 316 -7.69 -6.94 2.28
CA VAL A 316 -8.63 -5.93 1.77
C VAL A 316 -9.54 -6.61 0.76
#